data_AF-A0A8T3WPK3-F1
#
_entry.id   AF-A0A8T3WPK3-F1
#
_cell.length_a   1.000
_cell.length_b   1.000
_cell.length_c   1.000
_cell.angle_alpha   90.00
_cell.angle_beta   90.00
_cell.angle_gamma   90.00
#
_symmetry.space_group_name_H-M   'P 1'
#
loop_
_entity.id
_entity.type
_entity.pdbx_description
1 polymer ?
#
loop_
_entity_poly.entity_id
_entity_poly.type
_entity_poly.pdbx_seq_one_letter_code
_entity_poly.pdbx_strand_id
1 'polypeptide(L)' 'MFRPEVVIPLLGKNIPVLAWGLGFDRIITDYYEINDLREIYSNDINQLRNKKFWFR' A
#
# COMPACT_ATOMS: atom_id res chain seq x y z
N MET A 1 -6.03 16.26 2.51
CA MET A 1 -5.46 17.61 2.74
C MET A 1 -4.75 17.62 4.07
N PHE A 2 -3.48 18.00 4.14
CA PHE A 2 -2.78 18.09 5.43
C PHE A 2 -3.25 19.29 6.24
N ARG A 3 -3.28 19.12 7.56
CA ARG A 3 -3.71 20.16 8.49
C ARG A 3 -2.54 21.11 8.83
N PRO A 4 -2.80 22.37 9.20
CA PRO A 4 -1.74 23.33 9.54
C PRO A 4 -0.79 22.86 10.64
N GLU A 5 -1.27 22.12 11.63
CA GLU A 5 -0.45 21.55 12.71
C GLU A 5 0.55 20.49 12.24
N VAL A 6 0.36 19.92 11.04
CA VAL A 6 1.34 19.02 10.39
C VAL A 6 2.26 19.83 9.48
N VAL A 7 1.72 20.81 8.75
CA VAL A 7 2.48 21.54 7.73
C VAL A 7 3.40 22.61 8.32
N ILE A 8 2.93 23.42 9.28
CA ILE A 8 3.69 24.55 9.83
C ILE A 8 4.98 24.08 10.52
N PRO A 9 4.97 23.02 11.37
CA PRO A 9 6.21 22.54 11.98
C PRO A 9 7.23 22.01 10.97
N LEU A 10 6.78 21.45 9.84
CA LEU A 10 7.66 20.88 8.81
C LEU A 10 8.19 21.94 7.83
N LEU A 11 7.36 22.91 7.42
CA LEU A 11 7.66 23.84 6.32
C LEU A 11 7.82 25.30 6.77
N GLY A 12 7.58 25.61 8.05
CA GLY A 12 7.71 26.95 8.64
C GLY A 12 6.61 27.94 8.22
N LYS A 13 5.66 27.52 7.37
CA LYS A 13 4.52 28.33 6.90
C LYS A 13 3.34 27.44 6.54
N ASN A 14 2.14 27.99 6.61
CA ASN A 14 0.91 27.26 6.28
C ASN A 14 0.73 27.13 4.76
N ILE A 15 1.16 26.01 4.18
CA ILE A 15 1.01 25.69 2.75
C ILE A 15 0.02 24.55 2.58
N PRO A 16 -0.97 24.65 1.68
CA PRO A 16 -1.79 23.50 1.32
C PRO A 16 -0.94 22.35 0.75
N VAL A 17 -0.85 21.21 1.45
CA VAL A 17 -0.26 19.95 0.97
C VAL A 17 -1.31 18.84 0.77
N LEU A 18 -1.30 18.22 -0.42
CA LEU A 18 -2.03 16.99 -0.73
C LEU A 18 -1.06 15.81 -0.75
N ALA A 19 -1.43 14.73 -0.07
CA ALA A 19 -0.75 13.45 -0.16
C ALA A 19 -1.79 12.32 -0.14
N TRP A 20 -1.45 11.21 -0.78
CA TRP A 20 -2.19 9.96 -0.74
C TRP A 20 -1.22 8.79 -0.62
N GLY A 21 -1.71 7.65 -0.13
CA GLY A 21 -0.95 6.41 -0.03
C GLY A 21 -1.81 5.24 -0.48
N LEU A 22 -1.22 4.32 -1.24
CA LEU A 22 -1.90 3.12 -1.70
C LEU A 22 -1.62 1.96 -0.73
N GLY A 23 -2.67 1.24 -0.35
CA GLY A 23 -2.53 -0.02 0.37
C GLY A 23 -2.29 -1.15 -0.63
N PHE A 24 -1.05 -1.35 -1.06
CA PHE A 24 -0.71 -2.32 -2.12
C PHE A 24 -1.13 -3.74 -1.75
N ASP A 25 -0.94 -4.12 -0.48
CA ASP A 25 -1.32 -5.45 0.01
C ASP A 25 -2.82 -5.69 -0.13
N ARG A 26 -3.66 -4.65 0.06
CA ARG A 26 -5.12 -4.74 -0.13
C ARG A 26 -5.49 -4.99 -1.59
N ILE A 27 -4.79 -4.32 -2.51
CA ILE A 27 -4.99 -4.49 -3.96
C ILE A 27 -4.59 -5.91 -4.37
N ILE A 28 -3.49 -6.43 -3.84
CA ILE A 28 -3.03 -7.80 -4.10
C ILE A 28 -4.01 -8.82 -3.52
N THR A 29 -4.46 -8.65 -2.27
CA THR A 29 -5.39 -9.61 -1.66
C THR A 29 -6.70 -9.70 -2.44
N ASP A 30 -7.19 -8.57 -2.95
CA ASP A 30 -8.40 -8.51 -3.77
C ASP A 30 -8.18 -9.20 -5.13
N TYR A 31 -7.11 -8.85 -5.86
CA TYR A 31 -6.84 -9.41 -7.19
C TYR A 31 -6.58 -10.92 -7.17
N TYR A 32 -5.87 -11.43 -6.16
CA TYR A 32 -5.53 -12.85 -6.04
C TYR A 32 -6.48 -13.64 -5.14
N GLU A 33 -7.59 -13.04 -4.70
CA GLU A 33 -8.59 -13.66 -3.83
C GLU A 33 -7.98 -14.29 -2.55
N ILE A 34 -7.01 -13.60 -1.95
CA ILE A 34 -6.31 -14.05 -0.75
C ILE A 34 -7.16 -13.68 0.47
N ASN A 35 -7.52 -14.69 1.27
CA ASN A 35 -8.37 -14.52 2.45
C ASN A 35 -7.58 -14.15 3.72
N ASP A 36 -6.29 -14.50 3.76
CA ASP A 36 -5.39 -14.17 4.86
C ASP A 36 -4.20 -13.35 4.37
N LEU A 37 -4.13 -12.08 4.80
CA LEU A 37 -3.06 -11.14 4.45
C LEU A 37 -1.66 -11.70 4.72
N ARG A 38 -1.51 -12.57 5.73
CA ARG A 38 -0.22 -13.15 6.12
C ARG A 38 0.37 -14.05 5.04
N GLU A 39 -0.45 -14.60 4.15
CA GLU A 39 0.01 -15.41 3.02
C GLU A 39 0.92 -14.62 2.08
N ILE A 40 0.68 -13.31 1.91
CA ILE A 40 1.52 -12.41 1.11
C ILE A 40 2.95 -12.33 1.66
N TYR A 41 3.10 -12.40 2.98
CA TYR A 41 4.40 -12.30 3.66
C TYR A 41 5.00 -13.66 4.02
N SER A 42 4.37 -14.75 3.57
CA SER A 42 4.89 -16.10 3.79
C SER A 42 6.09 -16.38 2.89
N ASN A 43 7.09 -17.09 3.42
CA ASN A 43 8.28 -17.49 2.65
C ASN A 43 8.04 -18.81 1.90
N ASP A 44 6.95 -18.89 1.14
CA ASP A 44 6.61 -20.08 0.33
C ASP A 44 6.98 -19.87 -1.15
N ILE A 45 8.08 -20.49 -1.57
CA ILE A 45 8.57 -20.38 -2.94
C ILE A 45 7.63 -21.03 -3.98
N ASN A 46 6.83 -22.03 -3.57
CA ASN A 46 5.91 -22.69 -4.49
C ASN A 46 4.74 -21.76 -4.84
N GLN A 47 4.26 -20.97 -3.89
CA GLN A 47 3.24 -19.95 -4.16
C GLN A 47 3.72 -18.93 -5.19
N LEU A 48 4.97 -18.46 -5.06
CA LEU A 48 5.55 -17.50 -6.00
C LEU A 48 5.66 -18.06 -7.42
N ARG A 49 6.02 -19.34 -7.56
CA ARG A 49 6.15 -20.02 -8.87
C ARG A 49 4.80 -20.31 -9.52
N ASN A 50 3.75 -20.53 -8.72
CA ASN A 50 2.43 -20.94 -9.21
C ASN A 50 1.43 -19.78 -9.38
N LYS A 51 1.70 -18.59 -8.82
CA LYS A 51 0.82 -17.43 -8.99
C LYS A 51 0.82 -16.95 -10.43
N LYS A 52 -0.37 -16.54 -10.90
CA LYS A 52 -0.52 -15.87 -12.20
C LYS A 52 0.17 -14.52 -12.16
N PHE A 53 0.67 -14.06 -13.30
CA PHE A 53 1.23 -12.72 -13.41
C PHE A 53 0.11 -11.67 -13.34
N TRP A 54 0.36 -10.54 -12.69
CA TRP A 54 -0.66 -9.51 -12.42
C TRP A 54 -1.08 -8.71 -13.67
N PHE A 55 -0.16 -8.52 -14.63
CA PHE A 55 -0.37 -7.64 -15.78
C PHE A 55 -0.58 -8.39 -17.11
N ARG A 56 -1.18 -9.58 -17.07
CA ARG A 56 -1.44 -10.37 -18.28
C ARG A 56 -2.91 -10.70 -18.43
#